data_AF-A0A2A2KDR0-F1
#
_entry.id   AF-A0A2A2KDR0-F1
#
_cell.length_a   1.000
_cell.length_b   1.000
_cell.length_c   1.000
_cell.angle_alpha   90.00
_cell.angle_beta   90.00
_cell.angle_gamma   90.00
#
_symmetry.space_group_name_H-M   'P 1'
#
loop_
_entity.id
_entity.type
_entity.pdbx_description
1 polymer ?
#
loop_
_entity_poly.entity_id
_entity_poly.type
_entity_poly.pdbx_seq_one_letter_code
_entity_poly.pdbx_strand_id
1 'polypeptide(L)'
;MAKTDFVSQSDDQLAENLGQLKREQFNLRFQAATNQLEKSSRVRERVLTGLIVSDKGDKTVVVNVERKVKHPLYGKIIRRSKKYHAHDEANEYKQGETVRIEETAPISKLKTWKDIHRADGSTIRFDGNAAVLVNKNEEPIGTRIFGPVVRELRGKKHMKIISLAPEVL
;
A
#
# COMPACT_ATOMS: atom_id res chain seq x y z
N MET A 1 -41.80 -20.38 -13.06
CA MET A 1 -40.58 -21.13 -12.67
C MET A 1 -41.00 -22.58 -12.43
N ALA A 2 -40.32 -23.53 -13.06
CA ALA A 2 -40.67 -24.95 -13.03
C ALA A 2 -40.72 -25.47 -11.58
N LYS A 3 -41.78 -26.22 -11.23
CA LYS A 3 -41.77 -27.00 -9.98
C LYS A 3 -40.75 -28.12 -10.18
N THR A 4 -39.67 -28.10 -9.41
CA THR A 4 -38.69 -29.18 -9.41
C THR A 4 -39.37 -30.41 -8.79
N ASP A 5 -39.56 -31.47 -9.58
CA ASP A 5 -40.18 -32.71 -9.13
C ASP A 5 -39.19 -33.46 -8.22
N PHE A 6 -39.34 -33.30 -6.90
CA PHE A 6 -38.48 -33.94 -5.89
C PHE A 6 -38.55 -35.47 -5.86
N VAL A 7 -39.52 -36.07 -6.55
CA VAL A 7 -39.80 -37.51 -6.54
C VAL A 7 -38.82 -38.31 -7.41
N SER A 8 -38.11 -37.66 -8.34
CA SER A 8 -37.18 -38.32 -9.28
C SER A 8 -35.71 -38.23 -8.89
N GLN A 9 -35.38 -37.56 -7.78
CA GLN A 9 -34.00 -37.37 -7.31
C GLN A 9 -33.64 -38.46 -6.30
N SER A 10 -32.40 -38.98 -6.38
CA SER A 10 -31.91 -39.95 -5.39
C SER A 10 -31.66 -39.26 -4.04
N ASP A 11 -31.75 -40.02 -2.95
CA ASP A 11 -31.59 -39.50 -1.57
C ASP A 11 -30.26 -38.75 -1.38
N ASP A 12 -29.19 -39.21 -2.03
CA ASP A 12 -27.87 -38.56 -2.01
C ASP A 12 -27.88 -37.19 -2.72
N GLN A 13 -28.57 -37.09 -3.86
CA GLN A 13 -28.72 -35.83 -4.60
C GLN A 13 -29.56 -34.81 -3.81
N LEU A 14 -30.58 -35.27 -3.09
CA LEU A 14 -31.39 -34.43 -2.22
C LEU A 14 -30.57 -33.90 -1.03
N ALA A 15 -29.68 -34.71 -0.46
CA ALA A 15 -28.79 -34.31 0.63
C ALA A 15 -27.76 -33.25 0.20
N GLU A 16 -27.15 -33.40 -0.97
CA GLU A 16 -26.23 -32.40 -1.53
C GLU A 16 -26.95 -31.08 -1.84
N ASN A 17 -28.12 -31.13 -2.47
CA ASN A 17 -28.94 -29.96 -2.77
C ASN A 17 -29.36 -29.21 -1.49
N LEU A 18 -29.75 -29.93 -0.44
CA LEU A 18 -30.09 -29.35 0.87
C LEU A 18 -28.85 -28.71 1.51
N GLY A 19 -27.67 -29.32 1.36
CA GLY A 19 -26.39 -28.76 1.80
C GLY A 19 -26.01 -27.46 1.08
N GLN A 20 -26.20 -27.41 -0.24
CA GLN A 20 -25.97 -26.22 -1.05
C GLN A 20 -26.96 -25.11 -0.71
N LEU A 21 -28.25 -25.42 -0.60
CA LEU A 21 -29.29 -24.48 -0.19
C LEU A 21 -29.10 -23.95 1.23
N LYS A 22 -28.62 -24.78 2.17
CA LYS A 22 -28.26 -24.31 3.53
C LYS A 22 -27.10 -23.32 3.52
N ARG A 23 -26.07 -23.57 2.71
CA ARG A 23 -24.93 -22.64 2.56
C ARG A 23 -25.37 -21.34 1.90
N GLU A 24 -26.22 -21.42 0.88
CA GLU A 24 -26.78 -20.27 0.19
C GLU A 24 -27.71 -19.44 1.08
N GLN A 25 -28.59 -20.09 1.84
CA GLN A 25 -29.46 -19.42 2.81
C GLN A 25 -28.67 -18.80 3.97
N PHE A 26 -27.58 -19.44 4.42
CA PHE A 26 -26.66 -18.87 5.39
C PHE A 26 -25.97 -17.61 4.85
N ASN A 27 -25.48 -17.66 3.60
CA ASN A 27 -24.86 -16.52 2.93
C ASN A 27 -25.86 -15.37 2.72
N LEU A 28 -27.11 -15.65 2.34
CA LEU A 28 -28.17 -14.65 2.14
C LEU A 28 -28.64 -14.02 3.45
N ARG A 29 -28.75 -14.79 4.54
CA ARG A 29 -29.07 -14.26 5.87
C ARG A 29 -27.98 -13.33 6.39
N PHE A 30 -26.72 -13.64 6.11
CA PHE A 30 -25.60 -12.77 6.42
C PHE A 30 -25.66 -11.47 5.62
N GLN A 31 -26.10 -11.51 4.35
CA GLN A 31 -26.29 -10.33 3.50
C GLN A 31 -27.49 -9.46 3.92
N ALA A 32 -28.62 -10.03 4.34
CA ALA A 32 -29.82 -9.27 4.69
C ALA A 32 -29.76 -8.56 6.05
N ALA A 33 -28.92 -9.03 6.98
CA ALA A 33 -28.76 -8.42 8.31
C ALA A 33 -27.95 -7.10 8.28
N THR A 34 -27.22 -6.86 7.19
CA THR A 34 -26.43 -5.63 7.01
C THR A 34 -26.75 -5.08 5.63
N ASN A 35 -27.53 -4.00 5.56
CA ASN A 35 -27.76 -3.21 4.34
C ASN A 35 -26.44 -2.52 3.89
N GLN A 36 -25.42 -3.32 3.54
CA GLN A 36 -24.07 -2.93 3.17
C GLN A 36 -23.66 -3.73 1.93
N LEU A 37 -24.26 -3.40 0.79
CA LEU A 37 -23.59 -3.60 -0.50
C LEU A 37 -22.49 -2.54 -0.63
N GLU A 38 -21.34 -2.94 -1.18
CA GLU A 38 -20.25 -2.06 -1.67
C GLU A 38 -19.23 -1.49 -0.67
N LYS A 39 -19.02 -2.10 0.50
CA LYS A 39 -17.65 -2.14 1.04
C LYS A 39 -17.33 -3.57 1.41
N SER A 40 -16.65 -4.23 0.46
CA SER A 40 -15.74 -5.33 0.74
C SER A 40 -15.18 -5.15 2.15
N SER A 41 -15.22 -6.22 2.92
CA SER A 41 -14.47 -6.45 4.16
C SER A 41 -12.95 -6.31 3.98
N ARG A 42 -12.48 -5.36 3.17
CA ARG A 42 -11.16 -4.76 3.27
C ARG A 42 -11.02 -4.34 4.71
N VAL A 43 -10.35 -5.20 5.47
CA VAL A 43 -9.46 -4.81 6.55
C VAL A 43 -8.93 -3.45 6.14
N ARG A 44 -9.36 -2.38 6.81
CA ARG A 44 -8.83 -1.06 6.54
C ARG A 44 -7.36 -1.14 6.91
N GLU A 45 -6.51 -1.37 5.91
CA GLU A 45 -5.07 -1.40 6.07
C GLU A 45 -4.68 -0.09 6.75
N ARG A 46 -4.06 -0.22 7.92
CA ARG A 46 -3.68 0.94 8.71
C ARG A 46 -2.46 1.53 8.05
N VAL A 47 -2.61 2.75 7.56
CA VAL A 47 -1.52 3.49 6.92
C VAL A 47 -1.08 4.62 7.83
N LEU A 48 0.23 4.75 8.04
CA LEU A 48 0.84 5.81 8.81
C LEU A 48 1.85 6.57 7.94
N THR A 49 2.08 7.84 8.27
CA THR A 49 3.11 8.66 7.62
C THR A 49 4.08 9.16 8.68
N GLY A 50 5.37 9.12 8.40
CA GLY A 50 6.39 9.54 9.35
C GLY A 50 7.76 9.74 8.72
N LEU A 51 8.70 10.24 9.52
CA LEU A 51 10.07 10.54 9.09
C LEU A 51 11.02 9.39 9.44
N ILE A 52 11.93 9.05 8.53
CA ILE A 52 12.96 8.04 8.76
C ILE A 52 14.02 8.59 9.72
N VAL A 53 14.13 7.96 10.88
CA VAL A 53 15.10 8.32 11.93
C VAL A 53 16.40 7.54 11.78
N SER A 54 16.35 6.30 11.26
CA SER A 54 17.57 5.52 11.03
C SER A 54 17.40 4.52 9.89
N ASP A 55 18.44 4.44 9.06
CA ASP A 55 18.60 3.46 7.97
C ASP A 55 19.72 2.43 8.28
N LYS A 56 20.19 2.36 9.52
CA LYS A 56 21.34 1.52 9.92
C LYS A 56 21.05 0.02 9.88
N GLY A 57 19.78 -0.38 9.77
CA GLY A 57 19.39 -1.78 9.75
C GLY A 57 19.35 -2.33 8.34
N ASP A 58 19.84 -3.55 8.12
CA ASP A 58 19.71 -4.18 6.81
C ASP A 58 18.24 -4.51 6.52
N LYS A 59 17.78 -4.13 5.34
CA LYS A 59 16.40 -4.32 4.86
C LYS A 59 15.35 -3.75 5.81
N THR A 60 15.73 -2.71 6.57
CA THR A 60 14.93 -2.16 7.66
C THR A 60 15.15 -0.67 7.80
N VAL A 61 14.05 0.09 7.80
CA VAL A 61 14.08 1.50 8.17
C VAL A 61 13.25 1.75 9.43
N VAL A 62 13.75 2.61 10.30
CA VAL A 62 13.03 3.03 11.51
C VAL A 62 12.33 4.34 11.25
N VAL A 63 11.00 4.31 11.26
CA VAL A 63 10.14 5.45 10.97
C VAL A 63 9.55 5.99 12.26
N ASN A 64 9.71 7.29 12.52
CA ASN A 64 9.04 7.99 13.60
C ASN A 64 7.72 8.59 13.12
N VAL A 65 6.62 8.09 13.67
CA VAL A 65 5.27 8.57 13.36
C VAL A 65 4.78 9.46 14.49
N GLU A 66 4.50 10.71 14.18
CA GLU A 66 3.82 11.64 15.08
C GLU A 66 2.30 11.56 14.90
N ARG A 67 1.57 11.46 16.02
CA ARG A 67 0.11 11.57 16.04
C ARG A 67 -0.35 12.64 17.03
N LYS A 68 -1.34 13.43 16.64
CA LYS A 68 -2.06 14.33 17.55
C LYS A 68 -3.18 13.54 18.21
N VAL A 69 -3.13 13.40 19.53
CA VAL A 69 -4.11 12.64 20.32
C VAL A 69 -4.67 13.55 21.40
N LYS A 70 -5.97 13.44 21.68
CA LYS A 70 -6.60 14.15 22.78
C LYS A 70 -6.16 13.54 24.12
N HIS A 71 -5.73 14.34 25.08
CA HIS A 71 -5.44 13.84 26.41
C HIS A 71 -6.74 13.34 27.06
N PRO A 72 -6.78 12.13 27.65
CA PRO A 72 -8.03 11.51 28.13
C PRO A 72 -8.74 12.35 29.20
N LEU A 73 -7.99 12.94 30.14
CA LEU A 73 -8.55 13.74 31.24
C LEU A 73 -8.86 15.20 30.85
N TYR A 74 -7.87 15.93 30.33
CA TYR A 74 -7.97 17.38 30.10
C TYR A 74 -8.46 17.78 28.70
N GLY A 75 -8.58 16.85 27.76
CA GLY A 75 -9.07 17.14 26.42
C GLY A 75 -8.18 18.02 25.53
N LYS A 76 -7.00 18.45 25.98
CA LYS A 76 -6.01 19.17 25.16
C LYS A 76 -5.42 18.23 24.10
N ILE A 77 -5.14 18.76 22.91
CA ILE A 77 -4.48 18.02 21.83
C ILE A 77 -2.97 17.95 22.14
N ILE A 78 -2.46 16.76 22.35
CA ILE A 78 -1.04 16.48 22.60
C ILE A 78 -0.42 15.71 21.43
N ARG A 79 0.87 15.89 21.19
CA ARG A 79 1.62 15.09 20.21
C ARG A 79 2.18 13.85 20.92
N ARG A 80 1.97 12.67 20.34
CA ARG A 80 2.64 11.43 20.75
C ARG A 80 3.40 10.87 19.55
N SER A 81 4.65 10.48 19.77
CA SER A 81 5.47 9.80 18.78
C SER A 81 5.56 8.30 19.07
N LYS A 82 5.71 7.48 18.03
CA LYS A 82 6.08 6.07 18.12
C LYS A 82 6.99 5.70 16.95
N LYS A 83 8.03 4.93 17.24
CA LYS A 83 8.93 4.38 16.22
C LYS A 83 8.40 3.04 15.71
N TYR A 84 8.48 2.83 14.41
CA TYR A 84 8.07 1.62 13.70
C TYR A 84 9.23 1.10 12.85
N HIS A 85 9.35 -0.23 12.73
CA HIS A 85 10.30 -0.85 11.83
C HIS A 85 9.56 -1.26 10.56
N ALA A 86 9.91 -0.61 9.46
CA ALA A 86 9.40 -0.95 8.14
C ALA A 86 10.42 -1.82 7.41
N HIS A 87 9.92 -2.81 6.68
CA HIS A 87 10.72 -3.61 5.77
C HIS A 87 10.88 -2.87 4.45
N ASP A 88 12.14 -2.60 4.10
CA ASP A 88 12.59 -2.17 2.78
C ASP A 88 13.42 -3.32 2.22
N GLU A 89 13.18 -3.77 0.98
CA GLU A 89 13.98 -4.85 0.38
C GLU A 89 15.28 -4.33 -0.26
N ALA A 90 15.22 -3.14 -0.85
CA ALA A 90 16.26 -2.58 -1.70
C ALA A 90 17.17 -1.58 -0.96
N ASN A 91 16.87 -1.25 0.31
CA ASN A 91 17.60 -0.27 1.12
C ASN A 91 17.69 1.10 0.41
N GLU A 92 16.62 1.47 -0.30
CA GLU A 92 16.57 2.68 -1.12
C GLU A 92 16.41 3.93 -0.26
N TYR A 93 15.70 3.84 0.86
CA TYR A 93 15.34 5.00 1.66
C TYR A 93 16.47 5.49 2.56
N LYS A 94 16.57 6.82 2.72
CA LYS A 94 17.61 7.47 3.53
C LYS A 94 17.04 8.16 4.76
N GLN A 95 17.91 8.40 5.75
CA GLN A 95 17.55 9.15 6.95
C GLN A 95 17.07 10.57 6.60
N GLY A 96 16.01 11.03 7.26
CA GLY A 96 15.44 12.36 7.04
C GLY A 96 14.32 12.42 6.00
N GLU A 97 14.07 11.36 5.24
CA GLU A 97 12.96 11.29 4.28
C GLU A 97 11.62 11.00 4.99
N THR A 98 10.52 11.49 4.42
CA THR A 98 9.17 11.19 4.90
C THR A 98 8.57 10.07 4.07
N VAL A 99 8.11 9.01 4.74
CA VAL A 99 7.57 7.80 4.11
C VAL A 99 6.18 7.47 4.64
N ARG A 100 5.40 6.81 3.79
CA ARG A 100 4.11 6.23 4.12
C ARG A 100 4.33 4.73 4.37
N ILE A 101 3.83 4.19 5.47
CA ILE A 101 4.00 2.79 5.85
C ILE A 101 2.64 2.11 5.98
N GLU A 102 2.52 0.90 5.45
CA GLU A 102 1.36 0.01 5.60
C GLU A 102 1.63 -1.11 6.61
N GLU A 103 0.60 -1.50 7.34
CA GLU A 103 0.64 -2.68 8.18
C GLU A 103 0.55 -3.94 7.31
N THR A 104 1.45 -4.90 7.55
CA THR A 104 1.51 -6.18 6.83
C THR A 104 1.62 -7.34 7.81
N ALA A 105 1.58 -8.58 7.31
CA ALA A 105 1.87 -9.75 8.13
C ALA A 105 3.28 -9.62 8.76
N PRO A 106 3.50 -10.15 9.97
CA PRO A 106 4.82 -10.07 10.60
C PRO A 106 5.90 -10.71 9.71
N ILE A 107 6.83 -9.89 9.23
CA ILE A 107 8.01 -10.34 8.46
C ILE A 107 9.11 -10.78 9.43
N SER A 108 9.16 -10.15 10.60
CA SER A 108 10.09 -10.47 11.68
C SER A 108 9.49 -10.08 13.03
N LYS A 109 10.19 -10.36 14.13
CA LYS A 109 9.76 -10.03 15.51
C LYS A 109 9.40 -8.55 15.68
N LEU A 110 10.08 -7.65 14.96
CA LEU A 110 9.86 -6.20 15.02
C LEU A 110 9.27 -5.61 13.74
N LYS A 111 9.44 -6.30 12.59
CA LYS A 111 9.02 -5.82 11.27
C LYS A 111 7.60 -6.29 10.97
N THR A 112 6.64 -5.40 11.13
CA THR A 112 5.21 -5.63 10.81
C THR A 112 4.68 -4.57 9.84
N TRP A 113 5.57 -3.71 9.35
CA TRP A 113 5.23 -2.62 8.46
C TRP A 113 6.01 -2.77 7.17
N LYS A 114 5.37 -2.48 6.04
CA LYS A 114 6.00 -2.36 4.74
C LYS A 114 5.96 -0.90 4.32
N ASP A 115 6.98 -0.45 3.63
CA ASP A 115 7.10 0.90 3.11
C ASP A 115 6.32 1.09 1.80
N ILE A 116 5.77 2.29 1.63
CA ILE A 116 5.14 2.76 0.40
C ILE A 116 5.77 4.08 0.01
N HIS A 117 6.06 4.18 -1.28
CA HIS A 117 6.62 5.33 -1.98
C HIS A 117 5.99 6.69 -1.65
N ARG A 118 6.81 7.74 -1.89
CA ARG A 118 6.61 9.20 -1.84
C ARG A 118 5.85 9.79 -0.64
N ALA A 119 6.37 10.90 -0.12
CA ALA A 119 5.82 11.66 1.01
C ALA A 119 4.34 12.09 0.83
N ASP A 120 3.92 12.35 -0.42
CA ASP A 120 2.54 12.75 -0.75
C ASP A 120 1.57 11.56 -0.85
N GLY A 121 2.08 10.32 -0.72
CA GLY A 121 1.30 9.09 -0.91
C GLY A 121 0.88 8.84 -2.36
N SER A 122 1.46 9.58 -3.32
CA SER A 122 1.25 9.37 -4.75
C SER A 122 2.09 8.20 -5.25
N THR A 123 1.41 7.14 -5.67
CA THR A 123 2.04 6.05 -6.42
C THR A 123 1.99 6.42 -7.90
N ILE A 124 3.15 6.72 -8.49
CA ILE A 124 3.26 6.99 -9.92
C ILE A 124 3.70 5.71 -10.60
N ARG A 125 2.85 5.22 -11.50
CA ARG A 125 3.11 4.04 -12.33
C ARG A 125 3.16 4.51 -13.77
N PHE A 126 4.22 4.14 -14.49
CA PHE A 126 4.32 4.36 -15.93
C PHE A 126 3.85 3.10 -16.66
N ASP A 127 3.25 3.29 -17.83
CA ASP A 127 2.77 2.17 -18.65
C ASP A 127 3.91 1.35 -19.26
N GLY A 128 5.10 1.95 -19.42
CA GLY A 128 6.26 1.31 -20.01
C GLY A 128 7.58 1.72 -19.35
N ASN A 129 8.59 0.87 -19.53
CA ASN A 129 9.94 1.12 -19.05
C ASN A 129 10.70 2.00 -20.06
N ALA A 130 11.32 3.08 -19.58
CA ALA A 130 12.15 3.98 -20.38
C ALA A 130 13.49 4.23 -19.69
N ALA A 131 14.54 4.52 -20.46
CA ALA A 131 15.88 4.80 -19.96
C ALA A 131 16.52 5.98 -20.69
N VAL A 132 17.37 6.73 -19.99
CA VAL A 132 18.17 7.81 -20.57
C VAL A 132 19.63 7.36 -20.56
N LEU A 133 20.30 7.46 -21.71
CA LEU A 133 21.73 7.15 -21.82
C LEU A 133 22.55 8.26 -21.18
N VAL A 134 23.42 7.87 -20.24
CA VAL A 134 24.33 8.78 -19.53
C VAL A 134 25.78 8.45 -19.83
N ASN A 135 26.64 9.46 -19.80
CA ASN A 135 28.08 9.28 -19.86
C ASN A 135 28.63 8.80 -18.50
N LYS A 136 29.95 8.55 -18.42
CA LYS A 136 30.62 8.19 -17.17
C LYS A 136 30.51 9.26 -16.06
N ASN A 137 30.19 10.49 -16.43
CA ASN A 137 29.99 11.61 -15.52
C ASN A 137 28.50 11.81 -15.15
N GLU A 138 27.65 10.82 -15.46
CA GLU A 138 26.21 10.82 -15.14
C GLU A 138 25.39 11.93 -15.83
N GLU A 139 25.91 12.48 -16.92
CA GLU A 139 25.24 13.48 -17.75
C GLU A 139 24.55 12.81 -18.95
N PRO A 140 23.37 13.30 -19.39
CA PRO A 140 22.68 12.74 -20.53
C PRO A 140 23.48 12.95 -21.81
N ILE A 141 23.59 11.90 -22.64
CA ILE A 141 24.23 11.98 -23.96
C ILE A 141 23.32 12.73 -24.95
N GLY A 142 22.00 12.64 -24.78
CA GLY A 142 21.01 13.29 -25.63
C GLY A 142 20.74 14.74 -25.27
N THR A 143 20.23 15.50 -26.24
CA THR A 143 19.86 16.92 -26.11
C THR A 143 18.44 17.15 -25.59
N ARG A 144 17.55 16.15 -25.61
CA ARG A 144 16.18 16.25 -25.11
C ARG A 144 15.69 14.90 -24.56
N ILE A 145 14.79 14.96 -23.58
CA ILE A 145 14.10 13.78 -23.04
C ILE A 145 12.65 13.81 -23.49
N PHE A 146 12.13 12.61 -23.78
CA PHE A 146 10.74 12.40 -24.14
C PHE A 146 10.01 11.71 -22.99
N GLY A 147 8.80 12.19 -22.71
CA GLY A 147 7.95 11.65 -21.65
C GLY A 147 8.21 12.27 -20.27
N PRO A 148 7.29 11.99 -19.33
CA PRO A 148 7.42 12.45 -17.96
C PRO A 148 8.59 11.78 -17.25
N VAL A 149 9.29 12.53 -16.40
CA VAL A 149 10.34 12.01 -15.53
C VAL A 149 9.97 12.15 -14.07
N VAL A 150 10.54 11.32 -13.23
CA VAL A 150 10.27 11.31 -11.79
C VAL A 150 11.12 12.35 -11.03
N ARG A 151 10.56 12.98 -9.99
CA ARG A 151 11.27 13.97 -9.14
C ARG A 151 12.49 13.40 -8.40
N GLU A 152 12.54 12.08 -8.22
CA GLU A 152 13.58 11.31 -7.53
C GLU A 152 14.96 11.48 -8.17
N LEU A 153 15.00 11.83 -9.46
CA LEU A 153 16.23 12.18 -10.16
C LEU A 153 16.98 13.37 -9.52
N ARG A 154 16.30 14.20 -8.72
CA ARG A 154 16.90 15.34 -8.01
C ARG A 154 17.80 14.85 -6.88
N GLY A 155 17.39 13.82 -6.15
CA GLY A 155 18.19 13.21 -5.09
C GLY A 155 19.44 12.52 -5.63
N LYS A 156 19.33 11.92 -6.81
CA LYS A 156 20.44 11.27 -7.53
C LYS A 156 21.33 12.23 -8.33
N LYS A 157 21.18 13.55 -8.15
CA LYS A 157 21.98 14.61 -8.80
C LYS A 157 21.89 14.67 -10.35
N HIS A 158 20.89 14.05 -10.97
CA HIS A 158 20.68 14.13 -12.43
C HIS A 158 19.92 15.39 -12.86
N MET A 159 20.43 16.57 -12.49
CA MET A 159 19.73 17.85 -12.70
C MET A 159 19.50 18.19 -14.19
N LYS A 160 20.45 17.85 -15.08
CA LYS A 160 20.29 18.05 -16.52
C LYS A 160 19.13 17.24 -17.10
N ILE A 161 18.90 16.03 -16.59
CA ILE A 161 17.79 15.16 -17.04
C ILE A 161 16.45 15.80 -16.67
N ILE A 162 16.31 16.31 -15.45
CA ILE A 162 15.11 17.02 -14.99
C ILE A 162 14.87 18.28 -15.83
N SER A 163 15.93 19.03 -16.15
CA SER A 163 15.82 20.28 -16.90
C SER A 163 15.39 20.09 -18.36
N LEU A 164 15.70 18.95 -18.97
CA LEU A 164 15.39 18.65 -20.37
C LEU A 164 14.04 17.93 -20.53
N ALA A 165 13.43 17.50 -19.43
CA ALA A 165 12.17 16.76 -19.45
C ALA A 165 10.96 17.67 -19.62
N PRO A 166 9.93 17.24 -20.37
CA PRO A 166 8.70 18.02 -20.58
C PRO A 166 7.82 18.09 -19.32
N GLU A 167 7.83 17.06 -18.47
CA GLU A 167 7.00 16.99 -17.27
C GLU A 167 7.76 16.26 -16.15
N VAL A 168 7.59 16.72 -14.89
CA VAL A 168 8.28 16.18 -13.72
C VAL A 168 7.25 15.78 -12.65
N LEU A 169 7.16 14.47 -12.41
CA LEU A 169 6.15 13.81 -11.55
C LEU A 169 6.71 13.43 -10.18
#